data_AF-A0A1E7PI84-F1
#
_entry.id   AF-A0A1E7PI84-F1
#
_cell.length_a   1.000
_cell.length_b   1.000
_cell.length_c   1.000
_cell.angle_alpha   90.00
_cell.angle_beta   90.00
_cell.angle_gamma   90.00
#
_symmetry.space_group_name_H-M   'P 1'
#
loop_
_entity.id
_entity.type
_entity.pdbx_description
1 polymer ?
#
loop_
_entity_poly.entity_id
_entity_poly.type
_entity_poly.pdbx_seq_one_letter_code
_entity_poly.pdbx_strand_id
1 'polypeptide(L)'
;MSANTDKALIFDGNIYNKEGVFRTENAKLNFQGHARIHAYVSKEQAKKLQEHGLSALTKPVSFTQEDWEDRVFVLKELNLEKKRVLFRA
;
A
#
# COMPACT_ATOMS: atom_id res chain seq x y z
N MET A 1 -15.23 -20.90 16.44
CA MET A 1 -15.36 -19.92 15.33
C MET A 1 -13.96 -19.53 14.89
N SER A 2 -13.57 -19.85 13.66
CA SER A 2 -12.26 -19.50 13.11
C SER A 2 -12.25 -17.99 12.83
N ALA A 3 -11.41 -17.23 13.55
CA ALA A 3 -11.20 -15.83 13.24
C ALA A 3 -10.50 -15.75 11.87
N ASN A 4 -11.21 -15.19 10.89
CA ASN A 4 -10.71 -14.94 9.55
C ASN A 4 -9.54 -13.95 9.63
N THR A 5 -8.31 -14.47 9.73
CA THR A 5 -7.07 -13.74 10.06
C THR A 5 -6.42 -13.08 8.84
N ASP A 6 -7.07 -13.12 7.67
CA ASP A 6 -6.46 -12.72 6.40
C ASP A 6 -6.74 -11.27 5.97
N LYS A 7 -7.56 -10.53 6.72
CA LYS A 7 -7.88 -9.13 6.37
C LYS A 7 -6.92 -8.16 7.06
N ALA A 8 -6.01 -7.60 6.28
CA ALA A 8 -5.17 -6.50 6.71
C ALA A 8 -5.84 -5.15 6.39
N LEU A 9 -5.81 -4.22 7.34
CA LEU A 9 -6.04 -2.81 7.09
C LEU A 9 -4.71 -2.18 6.65
N ILE A 10 -4.71 -1.51 5.50
CA ILE A 10 -3.51 -0.93 4.88
C ILE A 10 -3.71 0.58 4.75
N PHE A 11 -2.73 1.33 5.20
CA PHE A 11 -2.61 2.76 5.02
C PHE A 11 -1.38 3.07 4.15
N ASP A 12 -1.63 3.53 2.94
CA ASP A 12 -0.62 4.02 1.98
C ASP A 12 -0.82 5.51 1.65
N GLY A 13 -1.68 6.19 2.41
CA GLY A 13 -1.80 7.66 2.45
C GLY A 13 -1.05 8.24 3.65
N ASN A 14 -1.32 9.51 3.95
CA ASN A 14 -0.81 10.14 5.18
C ASN A 14 -1.87 10.10 6.28
N ILE A 15 -1.42 10.08 7.54
CA ILE A 15 -2.26 10.43 8.69
C ILE A 15 -1.60 11.60 9.40
N TYR A 16 -2.29 12.72 9.49
CA TYR A 16 -1.81 13.88 10.26
C TYR A 16 -2.87 14.31 11.26
N ASN A 17 -2.86 13.68 12.42
CA ASN A 17 -3.75 14.00 13.52
C ASN A 17 -3.02 13.85 14.86
N LYS A 18 -2.32 14.92 15.28
CA LYS A 18 -1.50 14.95 16.51
C LYS A 18 -2.29 14.69 17.79
N GLU A 19 -3.60 14.90 17.78
CA GLU A 19 -4.48 14.60 18.93
C GLU A 19 -5.27 13.30 18.76
N GLY A 20 -5.16 12.66 17.60
CA GLY A 20 -5.93 11.49 17.23
C GLY A 20 -5.46 10.21 17.93
N VAL A 21 -6.41 9.43 18.43
CA VAL A 21 -6.16 8.10 18.98
C VAL A 21 -6.70 7.05 18.03
N PHE A 22 -5.83 6.18 17.53
CA PHE A 22 -6.22 5.05 16.67
C PHE A 22 -6.36 3.79 17.52
N ARG A 23 -7.57 3.24 17.65
CA ARG A 23 -7.83 1.99 18.38
C ARG A 23 -8.19 0.88 17.41
N THR A 24 -7.61 -0.30 17.61
CA THR A 24 -7.99 -1.47 16.84
C THR A 24 -7.82 -2.73 17.68
N GLU A 25 -8.72 -3.71 17.51
CA GLU A 25 -8.72 -5.02 18.17
C GLU A 25 -8.67 -6.14 17.10
N ASN A 26 -7.99 -7.25 17.35
CA ASN A 26 -7.95 -8.45 16.49
C ASN A 26 -7.79 -8.20 14.96
N ALA A 27 -6.85 -7.34 14.54
CA ALA A 27 -6.67 -6.97 13.13
C ALA A 27 -5.19 -6.79 12.78
N LYS A 28 -4.83 -7.10 11.53
CA LYS A 28 -3.50 -6.85 10.97
C LYS A 28 -3.47 -5.43 10.39
N LEU A 29 -2.49 -4.62 10.78
CA LEU A 29 -2.37 -3.22 10.39
C LEU A 29 -1.03 -3.01 9.67
N ASN A 30 -1.04 -2.37 8.51
CA ASN A 30 0.17 -1.97 7.78
C ASN A 30 0.11 -0.47 7.47
N PHE A 31 1.16 0.23 7.85
CA PHE A 31 1.46 1.59 7.39
C PHE A 31 2.63 1.46 6.42
N GLN A 32 2.49 2.01 5.22
CA GLN A 32 3.48 1.83 4.15
C GLN A 32 3.58 3.08 3.28
N GLY A 33 4.68 3.17 2.53
CA GLY A 33 4.78 4.09 1.40
C GLY A 33 3.76 3.77 0.30
N HIS A 34 3.68 4.63 -0.70
CA HIS A 34 2.82 4.44 -1.86
C HIS A 34 3.64 4.32 -3.12
N ALA A 35 3.54 3.19 -3.83
CA ALA A 35 4.17 3.04 -5.13
C ALA A 35 3.70 4.16 -6.06
N ARG A 36 4.64 4.87 -6.70
CA ARG A 36 4.29 5.98 -7.60
C ARG A 36 3.44 5.46 -8.76
N ILE A 37 2.32 6.12 -9.02
CA ILE A 37 1.42 5.75 -10.11
C ILE A 37 2.02 6.16 -11.44
N HIS A 38 2.11 5.20 -12.38
CA HIS A 38 2.52 5.43 -13.75
C HIS A 38 1.37 5.24 -14.75
N ALA A 39 1.50 5.84 -15.92
CA ALA A 39 0.60 5.58 -17.05
C ALA A 39 0.72 4.10 -17.49
N TYR A 40 -0.41 3.51 -17.85
CA TYR A 40 -0.48 2.11 -18.26
C TYR A 40 -1.50 1.93 -19.38
N VAL A 41 -1.36 0.82 -20.11
CA VAL A 41 -2.21 0.43 -21.23
C VAL A 41 -2.74 -1.00 -21.05
N SER A 42 -3.65 -1.45 -21.92
CA SER A 42 -4.08 -2.85 -21.91
C SER A 42 -2.92 -3.80 -22.27
N LYS A 43 -3.03 -5.09 -21.94
CA LYS A 43 -2.02 -6.09 -22.31
C LYS A 43 -1.85 -6.21 -23.82
N GLU A 44 -2.95 -6.12 -24.56
CA GLU A 44 -2.98 -6.17 -26.03
C GLU A 44 -2.26 -4.96 -26.63
N GLN A 45 -2.47 -3.78 -26.06
CA GLN A 45 -1.78 -2.55 -26.48
C GLN A 45 -0.28 -2.61 -26.17
N ALA A 46 0.10 -3.07 -24.97
CA ALA A 46 1.50 -3.24 -24.61
C ALA A 46 2.21 -4.22 -25.54
N LYS A 47 1.55 -5.33 -25.93
CA LYS A 47 2.10 -6.28 -26.91
C LYS A 47 2.32 -5.64 -28.29
N LYS A 48 1.33 -4.88 -28.79
CA LYS A 48 1.48 -4.14 -30.06
C LYS A 48 2.64 -3.14 -30.01
N LEU A 49 2.80 -2.42 -28.91
CA LEU A 49 3.92 -1.49 -28.73
C LEU A 49 5.27 -2.24 -28.73
N GLN A 50 5.34 -3.41 -28.09
CA GLN A 50 6.53 -4.25 -28.07
C GLN A 50 6.93 -4.76 -29.47
N GLU A 51 5.95 -5.10 -30.32
CA GLU A 51 6.18 -5.47 -31.73
C GLU A 51 6.85 -4.32 -32.53
N HIS A 52 6.69 -3.08 -32.08
CA HIS A 52 7.36 -1.89 -32.62
C HIS A 52 8.61 -1.45 -31.80
N GLY A 53 9.09 -2.27 -30.86
CA GLY A 53 10.26 -1.96 -30.03
C GLY A 53 10.01 -0.95 -28.90
N LEU A 54 8.74 -0.64 -28.60
CA LEU A 54 8.35 0.27 -27.52
C LEU A 54 7.90 -0.51 -26.27
N SER A 55 8.13 0.04 -25.09
CA SER A 55 7.69 -0.53 -23.81
C SER A 55 6.54 0.27 -23.21
N ALA A 56 5.57 -0.43 -22.61
CA ALA A 56 4.52 0.20 -21.81
C ALA A 56 4.13 -0.69 -20.63
N LEU A 57 3.77 -0.05 -19.50
CA LEU A 57 3.26 -0.75 -18.33
C LEU A 57 1.81 -1.20 -18.57
N THR A 58 1.42 -2.29 -17.90
CA THR A 58 0.04 -2.83 -17.95
C THR A 58 -0.69 -2.70 -16.62
N LYS A 59 -0.02 -2.13 -15.61
CA LYS A 59 -0.55 -1.84 -14.28
C LYS A 59 -0.02 -0.48 -13.84
N PRO A 60 -0.79 0.27 -13.03
CA PRO A 60 -0.37 1.59 -12.55
C PRO A 60 0.81 1.54 -11.57
N VAL A 61 0.94 0.43 -10.82
CA VAL A 61 1.98 0.21 -9.80
C VAL A 61 2.44 -1.26 -9.77
N SER A 62 3.63 -1.51 -9.22
CA SER A 62 4.24 -2.83 -9.01
C SER A 62 4.99 -2.89 -7.67
N PHE A 63 5.10 -4.08 -7.08
CA PHE A 63 5.92 -4.30 -5.89
C PHE A 63 7.43 -4.18 -6.14
N THR A 64 7.85 -4.33 -7.40
CA THR A 64 9.27 -4.32 -7.79
C THR A 64 9.73 -2.98 -8.38
N GLN A 65 8.85 -1.97 -8.43
CA GLN A 65 9.27 -0.64 -8.88
C GLN A 65 10.12 0.02 -7.79
N GLU A 66 11.12 0.80 -8.21
CA GLU A 66 12.05 1.45 -7.30
C GLU A 66 11.49 2.75 -6.72
N ASP A 67 10.55 3.38 -7.43
CA ASP A 67 10.05 4.70 -7.10
C ASP A 67 8.77 4.66 -6.23
N TRP A 68 8.99 4.79 -4.93
CA TRP A 68 7.93 4.91 -3.92
C TRP A 68 7.85 6.33 -3.38
N GLU A 69 6.65 6.74 -3.01
CA GLU A 69 6.39 7.99 -2.30
C GLU A 69 6.38 7.74 -0.80
N ASP A 70 7.17 8.53 -0.08
CA ASP A 70 7.15 8.54 1.38
C ASP A 70 5.79 8.98 1.91
N ARG A 71 5.38 8.33 3.01
CA ARG A 71 4.15 8.62 3.73
C ARG A 71 4.46 8.86 5.19
N VAL A 72 3.70 9.76 5.80
CA VAL A 72 3.90 10.22 7.16
C VAL A 72 2.64 9.97 7.97
N PHE A 73 2.85 9.38 9.15
CA PHE A 73 1.79 9.00 10.07
C PHE A 73 2.07 9.65 11.44
N VAL A 74 1.25 10.63 11.80
CA VAL A 74 1.31 11.38 13.06
C VAL A 74 -0.01 11.18 13.79
N LEU A 75 0.07 10.51 14.93
CA LEU A 75 -1.03 10.21 15.84
C LEU A 75 -0.59 10.56 17.27
N LYS A 76 -1.56 10.89 18.14
CA LYS A 76 -1.31 10.97 19.58
C LYS A 76 -0.97 9.61 20.15
N GLU A 77 -1.77 8.61 19.75
CA GLU A 77 -1.75 7.28 20.36
C GLU A 77 -2.22 6.23 19.35
N LEU A 78 -1.54 5.08 19.35
CA LEU A 78 -1.86 3.92 18.54
C LEU A 78 -2.07 2.71 19.48
N ASN A 79 -3.33 2.36 19.70
CA ASN A 79 -3.75 1.31 20.63
C ASN A 79 -4.07 0.02 19.90
N LEU A 80 -3.27 -1.00 20.21
CA LEU A 80 -3.27 -2.29 19.54
C LEU A 80 -3.56 -3.39 20.56
N GLU A 81 -4.81 -3.82 20.63
CA GLU A 81 -5.18 -4.93 21.50
C GLU A 81 -5.14 -6.26 20.73
N LYS A 82 -4.30 -7.19 21.23
CA LYS A 82 -4.08 -8.58 20.74
C LYS A 82 -3.61 -8.67 19.27
N LYS A 83 -2.41 -8.16 18.92
CA LYS A 83 -1.96 -8.03 17.50
C LYS A 83 -0.48 -8.28 17.22
N ARG A 84 -0.21 -8.57 15.93
CA ARG A 84 1.11 -8.57 15.26
C ARG A 84 1.20 -7.34 14.34
N VAL A 85 2.17 -6.45 14.59
CA VAL A 85 2.47 -5.28 13.74
C VAL A 85 3.62 -5.60 12.80
N LEU A 86 3.52 -5.18 11.54
CA LEU A 86 4.60 -5.27 10.56
C LEU A 86 4.83 -3.86 9.99
N PHE A 87 5.99 -3.29 10.27
CA PHE A 87 6.50 -2.15 9.53
C PHE A 87 7.32 -2.71 8.37
N ARG A 88 7.05 -2.25 7.14
CA ARG A 88 7.88 -2.56 5.98
C ARG A 88 8.38 -1.23 5.44
N ALA A 89 9.70 -1.05 5.54
CA ALA A 89 10.43 -0.02 4.81
C ALA A 89 10.45 -0.38 3.32
#